data_AF-A0A0T5P7I6-F1
#
_entry.id   AF-A0A0T5P7I6-F1
#
_cell.length_a   1.000
_cell.length_b   1.000
_cell.length_c   1.000
_cell.angle_alpha   90.00
_cell.angle_beta   90.00
_cell.angle_gamma   90.00
#
_symmetry.space_group_name_H-M   'P 1'
#
loop_
_entity.id
_entity.type
_entity.pdbx_description
1 polymer ?
#
loop_
_entity_poly.entity_id
_entity_poly.type
_entity_poly.pdbx_seq_one_letter_code
_entity_poly.pdbx_strand_id
1 'polypeptide(L)'
;MFNLKTCELPVNPALEDCFLNLLLEALEDKGLVPEETPDIGYGDSYVRENLSHLTVEKVPGGWVWNILFKPRSGYDNDCMTAPMFKPFQSAAEALVFGASTVCEIVTGSSELPFTVAGNMLVMASYGDAT
;
A
#
# COMPACT_ATOMS: atom_id res chain seq x y z
N MET A 1 -3.62 -23.00 -11.95
CA MET A 1 -2.38 -22.49 -12.56
C MET A 1 -1.62 -21.68 -11.52
N PHE A 2 -0.30 -21.91 -11.38
CA PHE A 2 0.54 -21.09 -10.48
C PHE A 2 0.95 -19.82 -11.21
N ASN A 3 0.69 -18.66 -10.62
CA ASN A 3 1.08 -17.36 -11.14
C ASN A 3 2.11 -16.72 -10.20
N LEU A 4 3.24 -16.31 -10.77
CA LEU A 4 4.29 -15.58 -10.06
C LEU A 4 4.45 -14.21 -10.71
N LYS A 5 4.16 -13.15 -9.95
CA LYS A 5 4.43 -11.76 -10.35
C LYS A 5 5.58 -11.25 -9.49
N THR A 6 6.54 -10.58 -10.11
CA THR A 6 7.64 -9.91 -9.40
C THR A 6 7.69 -8.44 -9.77
N CYS A 7 8.00 -7.59 -8.79
CA CYS A 7 8.18 -6.16 -8.99
C CYS A 7 9.45 -5.72 -8.26
N GLU A 8 10.28 -4.90 -8.88
CA GLU A 8 11.44 -4.34 -8.20
C GLU A 8 10.99 -3.29 -7.18
N LEU A 9 11.57 -3.35 -5.98
CA LEU A 9 11.39 -2.35 -4.96
C LEU A 9 12.01 -1.03 -5.42
N PRO A 10 11.34 0.10 -5.17
CA PRO A 10 11.84 1.38 -5.63
C PRO A 10 13.12 1.76 -4.87
N VAL A 11 14.11 2.27 -5.59
CA VAL A 11 15.35 2.82 -5.01
C VAL A 11 15.24 4.34 -4.87
N ASN A 12 14.70 5.01 -5.89
CA ASN A 12 14.48 6.45 -5.92
C ASN A 12 13.20 6.77 -6.72
N PRO A 13 12.02 6.44 -6.18
CA PRO A 13 10.76 6.63 -6.87
C PRO A 13 10.49 8.12 -7.08
N ALA A 14 9.82 8.44 -8.19
CA ALA A 14 9.27 9.76 -8.44
C ALA A 14 8.02 10.00 -7.58
N LEU A 15 7.62 11.25 -7.38
CA LEU A 15 6.46 11.58 -6.54
C LEU A 15 5.15 11.07 -7.15
N GLU A 16 5.12 10.97 -8.48
CA GLU A 16 4.01 10.44 -9.28
C GLU A 16 3.94 8.91 -9.29
N ASP A 17 4.97 8.20 -8.78
CA ASP A 17 4.96 6.75 -8.72
C ASP A 17 3.96 6.26 -7.66
N CYS A 18 2.86 5.69 -8.14
CA CYS A 18 1.80 5.15 -7.30
C CYS A 18 1.89 3.62 -7.22
N PHE A 19 2.00 3.12 -5.99
CA PHE A 19 2.12 1.68 -5.70
C PHE A 19 0.81 1.03 -5.23
N LEU A 20 -0.29 1.79 -5.20
CA LEU A 20 -1.58 1.31 -4.68
C LEU A 20 -2.15 0.16 -5.51
N ASN A 21 -2.20 0.31 -6.83
CA ASN A 21 -2.82 -0.69 -7.71
C ASN A 21 -2.10 -2.04 -7.62
N LEU A 22 -0.76 -2.03 -7.56
CA LEU A 22 0.04 -3.24 -7.37
C LEU A 22 -0.40 -4.01 -6.12
N LEU A 23 -0.66 -3.28 -5.03
CA LEU A 23 -1.06 -3.88 -3.76
C LEU A 23 -2.49 -4.39 -3.79
N LEU A 24 -3.42 -3.61 -4.36
CA LEU A 24 -4.83 -4.01 -4.47
C LEU A 24 -4.99 -5.25 -5.34
N GLU A 25 -4.33 -5.29 -6.50
CA GLU A 25 -4.32 -6.48 -7.36
C GLU A 25 -3.77 -7.71 -6.62
N ALA A 26 -2.71 -7.55 -5.82
CA ALA A 26 -2.14 -8.65 -5.06
C ALA A 26 -3.08 -9.18 -3.95
N LEU A 27 -3.84 -8.28 -3.31
CA LEU A 27 -4.84 -8.66 -2.31
C LEU A 27 -6.03 -9.37 -2.97
N GLU A 28 -6.50 -8.87 -4.11
CA GLU A 28 -7.58 -9.47 -4.90
C GLU A 28 -7.19 -10.86 -5.43
N ASP A 29 -5.98 -10.99 -6.00
CA ASP A 29 -5.43 -12.26 -6.51
C ASP A 29 -5.32 -13.34 -5.41
N LYS A 30 -5.25 -12.94 -4.13
CA LYS A 30 -5.22 -13.84 -2.98
C LYS A 30 -6.57 -14.04 -2.30
N GLY A 31 -7.63 -13.37 -2.77
CA GLY A 31 -8.94 -13.39 -2.13
C GLY A 31 -8.92 -12.84 -0.69
N LEU A 32 -8.00 -11.92 -0.39
CA LEU A 32 -7.85 -11.32 0.95
C LEU A 32 -8.74 -10.10 1.15
N VAL A 33 -9.35 -9.59 0.08
CA VAL A 33 -10.24 -8.43 0.15
C VAL A 33 -11.63 -8.90 0.64
N PRO A 34 -12.06 -8.49 1.85
CA PRO A 34 -13.39 -8.85 2.36
C PRO A 34 -14.49 -8.17 1.54
N GLU A 35 -15.69 -8.75 1.53
CA GLU A 35 -16.85 -8.18 0.85
C GLU A 35 -17.20 -6.81 1.43
N GLU A 36 -17.29 -6.72 2.76
CA GLU A 36 -17.51 -5.46 3.49
C GLU A 36 -16.19 -4.84 3.94
N THR A 37 -16.08 -3.51 3.85
CA THR A 37 -14.92 -2.78 4.35
C THR A 37 -14.87 -2.89 5.89
N PRO A 38 -13.74 -3.30 6.48
CA PRO A 38 -13.61 -3.45 7.91
C PRO A 38 -13.67 -2.11 8.64
N ASP A 39 -14.30 -2.08 9.81
CA ASP A 39 -14.21 -0.94 10.73
C ASP A 39 -12.92 -1.07 11.57
N ILE A 40 -11.96 -0.21 11.27
CA ILE A 40 -10.66 -0.12 11.95
C ILE A 40 -10.55 1.12 12.86
N GLY A 41 -11.66 1.82 13.10
CA GLY A 41 -11.71 2.93 14.05
C GLY A 41 -11.06 4.24 13.58
N TYR A 42 -10.62 4.34 12.31
CA TYR A 42 -10.13 5.60 11.73
C TYR A 42 -11.27 6.53 11.25
N GLY A 43 -12.50 6.01 11.19
CA GLY A 43 -13.70 6.73 10.74
C GLY A 43 -13.95 6.61 9.24
N ASP A 44 -15.15 7.00 8.81
CA ASP A 44 -15.76 6.70 7.49
C ASP A 44 -14.99 7.21 6.25
N SER A 45 -13.92 7.96 6.48
CA SER A 45 -13.15 8.61 5.42
C SER A 45 -11.87 7.87 5.09
N TYR A 46 -11.33 7.12 6.04
CA TYR A 46 -10.12 6.31 5.89
C TYR A 46 -10.50 4.87 5.57
N VAL A 47 -11.27 4.72 4.51
CA VAL A 47 -11.84 3.45 4.04
C VAL A 47 -11.29 3.09 2.67
N ARG A 48 -11.32 1.80 2.34
CA ARG A 48 -10.86 1.23 1.07
C ARG A 48 -11.35 2.02 -0.15
N GLU A 49 -12.64 2.36 -0.18
CA GLU A 49 -13.30 3.03 -1.31
C GLU A 49 -12.74 4.43 -1.60
N ASN A 50 -12.16 5.05 -0.56
CA ASN A 50 -11.58 6.38 -0.65
C ASN A 50 -10.07 6.35 -0.91
N LEU A 51 -9.39 5.21 -0.87
CA LEU A 51 -7.98 5.16 -1.25
C LEU A 51 -7.78 5.66 -2.68
N SER A 52 -6.74 6.47 -2.88
CA SER A 52 -6.39 7.02 -4.18
C SER A 52 -4.94 6.73 -4.57
N HIS A 53 -4.00 6.90 -3.64
CA HIS A 53 -2.58 6.70 -3.92
C HIS A 53 -1.84 6.16 -2.71
N LEU A 54 -0.81 5.37 -2.99
CA LEU A 54 0.28 5.04 -2.07
C LEU A 54 1.57 5.48 -2.76
N THR A 55 2.22 6.50 -2.23
CA THR A 55 3.48 7.03 -2.77
C THR A 55 4.58 6.99 -1.73
N VAL A 56 5.82 7.08 -2.19
CA VAL A 56 7.01 7.16 -1.32
C VAL A 56 7.79 8.40 -1.69
N GLU A 57 8.12 9.21 -0.69
CA GLU A 57 8.77 10.49 -0.88
C GLU A 57 10.09 10.57 -0.12
N LYS A 58 11.09 11.19 -0.77
CA LYS A 58 12.37 11.50 -0.13
C LYS A 58 12.21 12.75 0.74
N VAL A 59 12.58 12.63 2.02
CA VAL A 59 12.62 13.74 2.96
C VAL A 59 14.01 13.90 3.57
N PRO A 60 14.35 15.05 4.20
CA PRO A 60 15.57 15.16 4.97
C PRO A 60 15.66 14.04 6.02
N GLY A 61 16.74 13.27 5.98
CA GLY A 61 16.98 12.17 6.92
C GLY A 61 16.43 10.80 6.51
N GLY A 62 15.71 10.67 5.40
CA GLY A 62 15.27 9.35 4.92
C GLY A 62 14.12 9.39 3.92
N TRP A 63 13.14 8.52 4.14
CA TRP A 63 12.00 8.28 3.26
C TRP A 63 10.72 8.17 4.08
N VAL A 64 9.60 8.59 3.51
CA VAL A 64 8.25 8.44 4.10
C VAL A 64 7.30 7.86 3.08
N TRP A 65 6.30 7.12 3.54
CA TRP A 65 5.15 6.77 2.73
C TRP A 65 4.03 7.79 2.92
N ASN A 66 3.23 7.99 1.88
CA ASN A 66 2.03 8.81 1.89
C ASN A 66 0.87 7.99 1.32
N ILE A 67 -0.25 7.94 2.04
CA ILE A 67 -1.50 7.33 1.59
C ILE A 67 -2.50 8.47 1.41
N LEU A 68 -2.91 8.70 0.17
CA LEU A 68 -3.84 9.76 -0.17
C LEU A 68 -5.24 9.19 -0.33
N PHE A 69 -6.23 9.93 0.16
CA PHE A 69 -7.64 9.60 0.02
C PHE A 69 -8.33 10.59 -0.94
N LYS A 70 -9.42 10.13 -1.55
CA LYS A 70 -10.27 10.95 -2.41
C LYS A 70 -10.82 12.13 -1.61
N PRO A 71 -10.86 13.34 -2.20
CA PRO A 71 -11.37 14.52 -1.52
C PRO A 71 -12.84 14.35 -1.12
N ARG A 72 -13.18 14.88 0.06
CA ARG A 72 -14.55 14.94 0.58
C ARG A 72 -15.17 16.29 0.24
N SER A 73 -16.49 16.34 0.11
CA SER A 73 -17.18 17.61 -0.15
C SER A 73 -16.85 18.63 0.94
N GLY A 74 -16.17 19.71 0.56
CA GLY A 74 -15.79 20.81 1.48
C GLY A 74 -14.46 20.63 2.21
N TYR A 75 -13.68 19.58 1.92
CA TYR A 75 -12.35 19.36 2.50
C TYR A 75 -11.34 19.06 1.39
N ASP A 76 -10.13 19.60 1.53
CA ASP A 76 -9.00 19.27 0.65
C ASP A 76 -8.60 17.78 0.81
N ASN A 77 -7.74 17.28 -0.09
CA ASN A 77 -7.28 15.90 -0.07
C ASN A 77 -6.77 15.49 1.32
N ASP A 78 -7.31 14.40 1.87
CA ASP A 78 -6.81 13.81 3.11
C ASP A 78 -5.59 12.93 2.82
N CYS A 79 -4.59 13.00 3.71
CA CYS A 79 -3.37 12.22 3.61
C CYS A 79 -3.03 11.60 4.96
N MET A 80 -2.65 10.32 4.95
CA MET A 80 -1.91 9.70 6.04
C MET A 80 -0.44 9.60 5.64
N THR A 81 0.44 10.18 6.44
CA THR A 81 1.89 10.19 6.19
C THR A 81 2.62 9.50 7.33
N ALA A 82 3.68 8.76 6.99
CA ALA A 82 4.57 8.19 7.99
C ALA A 82 5.13 9.25 8.95
N PRO A 83 5.50 8.90 10.19
CA PRO A 83 6.10 9.86 11.11
C PRO A 83 7.39 10.51 10.58
N MET A 84 7.35 11.82 10.33
CA MET A 84 8.48 12.56 9.75
C MET A 84 9.69 12.72 10.70
N PHE A 85 9.51 12.55 12.01
CA PHE A 85 10.61 12.70 12.98
C PHE A 85 11.59 11.50 12.96
N LYS A 86 11.19 10.38 12.37
CA LYS A 86 12.04 9.20 12.20
C LYS A 86 11.77 8.56 10.82
N PRO A 87 12.22 9.19 9.73
CA PRO A 87 12.04 8.66 8.39
C PRO A 87 12.75 7.30 8.21
N PHE A 88 12.22 6.50 7.29
CA PHE A 88 12.78 5.20 6.91
C PHE A 88 14.11 5.37 6.18
N GLN A 89 14.99 4.37 6.29
CA GLN A 89 16.34 4.47 5.72
C GLN A 89 16.35 4.24 4.21
N SER A 90 15.33 3.54 3.68
CA SER A 90 15.17 3.27 2.25
C SER A 90 13.75 3.49 1.76
N ALA A 91 13.59 3.77 0.46
CA ALA A 91 12.29 3.86 -0.19
C ALA A 91 11.54 2.52 -0.13
N ALA A 92 12.26 1.40 -0.26
CA ALA A 92 11.73 0.06 -0.10
C ALA A 92 11.09 -0.17 1.29
N GLU A 93 11.80 0.21 2.35
CA GLU A 93 11.29 0.10 3.73
C GLU A 93 10.03 0.96 3.91
N ALA A 94 10.06 2.22 3.45
CA ALA A 94 8.89 3.09 3.48
C ALA A 94 7.70 2.47 2.72
N LEU A 95 7.93 1.91 1.52
CA LEU A 95 6.88 1.27 0.73
C LEU A 95 6.27 0.08 1.48
N VAL A 96 7.09 -0.79 2.06
CA VAL A 96 6.62 -2.00 2.76
C VAL A 96 5.76 -1.63 3.98
N PHE A 97 6.17 -0.62 4.76
CA PHE A 97 5.38 -0.13 5.88
C PHE A 97 4.08 0.55 5.42
N GLY A 98 4.13 1.40 4.39
CA GLY A 98 2.93 2.02 3.83
C GLY A 98 1.96 0.99 3.25
N ALA A 99 2.47 -0.05 2.59
CA ALA A 99 1.68 -1.15 2.09
C ALA A 99 0.99 -1.92 3.22
N SER A 100 1.69 -2.13 4.34
CA SER A 100 1.11 -2.77 5.53
C SER A 100 -0.05 -1.96 6.12
N THR A 101 0.07 -0.63 6.15
CA THR A 101 -1.04 0.27 6.55
C THR A 101 -2.20 0.21 5.55
N VAL A 102 -1.94 0.16 4.24
CA VAL A 102 -3.00 -0.03 3.25
C VAL A 102 -3.68 -1.40 3.42
N CYS A 103 -2.93 -2.48 3.69
CA CYS A 103 -3.51 -3.78 4.00
C CYS A 103 -4.46 -3.71 5.20
N GLU A 104 -4.09 -3.00 6.27
CA GLU A 104 -4.96 -2.81 7.43
C GLU A 104 -6.25 -2.07 7.05
N ILE A 105 -6.14 -1.01 6.23
CA ILE A 105 -7.30 -0.27 5.70
C ILE A 105 -8.23 -1.14 4.85
N VAL A 106 -7.65 -2.00 4.01
CA VAL A 106 -8.40 -2.78 3.02
C VAL A 106 -8.97 -4.06 3.63
N THR A 107 -8.25 -4.71 4.54
CA THR A 107 -8.52 -6.08 5.00
C THR A 107 -8.74 -6.20 6.50
N GLY A 108 -8.42 -5.15 7.29
CA GLY A 108 -8.42 -5.20 8.74
C GLY A 108 -7.19 -5.91 9.31
N SER A 109 -6.23 -6.28 8.47
CA SER A 109 -4.98 -6.93 8.84
C SER A 109 -3.79 -6.24 8.18
N SER A 110 -2.70 -6.07 8.93
CA SER A 110 -1.45 -5.50 8.43
C SER A 110 -0.60 -6.49 7.61
N GLU A 111 -1.10 -7.71 7.38
CA GLU A 111 -0.41 -8.76 6.62
C GLU A 111 -0.29 -8.41 5.13
N LEU A 112 0.93 -8.53 4.61
CA LEU A 112 1.24 -8.20 3.22
C LEU A 112 0.88 -9.37 2.29
N PRO A 113 0.32 -9.08 1.09
CA PRO A 113 0.03 -10.11 0.10
C PRO A 113 1.29 -10.61 -0.64
N PHE A 114 2.47 -10.10 -0.31
CA PHE A 114 3.73 -10.44 -0.97
C PHE A 114 4.85 -10.68 0.03
N THR A 115 5.91 -11.32 -0.46
CA THR A 115 7.17 -11.48 0.25
C THR A 115 8.23 -10.56 -0.35
N VAL A 116 9.10 -10.01 0.49
CA VAL A 116 10.30 -9.28 0.02
C VAL A 116 11.46 -10.26 -0.10
N ALA A 117 12.04 -10.37 -1.30
CA ALA A 117 13.22 -11.17 -1.58
C ALA A 117 14.31 -10.30 -2.22
N GLY A 118 15.30 -9.89 -1.43
CA GLY A 118 16.31 -8.93 -1.88
C GLY A 118 15.68 -7.57 -2.18
N ASN A 119 15.82 -7.09 -3.44
CA ASN A 119 15.19 -5.87 -3.92
C ASN A 119 13.87 -6.13 -4.67
N MET A 120 13.23 -7.28 -4.49
CA MET A 120 12.01 -7.64 -5.21
C MET A 120 10.83 -7.91 -4.27
N LEU A 121 9.66 -7.42 -4.66
CA LEU A 121 8.37 -7.91 -4.20
C LEU A 121 8.00 -9.15 -5.02
N VAL A 122 7.66 -10.22 -4.32
CA VAL A 122 7.27 -11.50 -4.91
C VAL A 122 5.84 -11.80 -4.50
N MET A 123 4.94 -11.84 -5.49
CA MET A 123 3.54 -12.19 -5.35
C MET A 123 3.30 -13.55 -5.98
N ALA A 124 2.87 -14.51 -5.17
CA ALA A 124 2.47 -15.83 -5.64
C ALA A 124 0.98 -16.00 -5.41
N SER A 125 0.25 -16.39 -6.46
CA SER A 125 -1.17 -16.73 -6.39
C SER A 125 -1.43 -18.07 -7.10
N TYR A 126 -2.47 -18.75 -6.65
CA TYR A 126 -2.97 -19.98 -7.27
C TYR A 126 -4.35 -19.66 -7.84
N GLY A 127 -4.47 -19.63 -9.16
CA GLY A 127 -5.76 -19.50 -9.84
C GLY A 127 -6.29 -20.86 -10.29
N ASP A 128 -7.60 -20.98 -10.48
CA ASP A 128 -8.16 -22.15 -11.15
C ASP A 128 -7.67 -22.22 -12.60
N ALA A 129 -7.34 -23.43 -13.06
CA ALA A 129 -7.08 -23.67 -14.47
C ALA A 129 -8.45 -23.72 -15.18
N THR A 130 -8.95 -22.57 -15.64
CA THR A 130 -10.09 -22.52 -16.56
C THR A 130 -9.62 -22.55 -17.99
#